data_AF-A0A3S0ZU03-F1
#
_entry.id   AF-A0A3S0ZU03-F1
#
_cell.length_a   1.000
_cell.length_b   1.000
_cell.length_c   1.000
_cell.angle_alpha   90.00
_cell.angle_beta   90.00
_cell.angle_gamma   90.00
#
_symmetry.space_group_name_H-M   'P 1'
#
loop_
_entity.id
_entity.type
_entity.pdbx_description
1 polymer ?
#
loop_
_entity_poly.entity_id
_entity_poly.type
_entity_poly.pdbx_seq_one_letter_code
_entity_poly.pdbx_strand_id
1 'polypeptide(L)'
;MKLLLCKECQDIVRLIDVKRTCKCGKVGGKYTDDLNAIYFGEMAVPIGFANSTLVRAVHNQPKDGMGENFTAFVIPKICSTYKLVLEHEC
;
A
#
# COMPACT_ATOMS: atom_id res chain seq x y z
N MET A 1 0.07 1.39 7.41
CA MET A 1 -0.75 1.74 6.24
C MET A 1 -0.54 0.67 5.17
N LYS A 2 -1.58 0.20 4.46
CA LYS A 2 -1.46 -0.78 3.37
C LYS A 2 -1.37 -0.11 2.00
N LEU A 3 -0.40 -0.52 1.18
CA LEU A 3 -0.20 -0.03 -0.18
C LEU A 3 0.08 -1.21 -1.13
N LEU A 4 -0.03 -0.96 -2.44
CA LEU A 4 0.35 -1.88 -3.50
C LEU A 4 1.42 -1.26 -4.39
N LEU A 5 2.51 -1.99 -4.64
CA LEU A 5 3.43 -1.70 -5.73
C LEU A 5 3.05 -2.52 -6.96
N CYS A 6 2.82 -1.85 -8.08
CA CYS A 6 2.65 -2.53 -9.37
C CYS A 6 4.03 -2.78 -10.00
N LYS A 7 4.46 -4.04 -10.12
CA LYS A 7 5.75 -4.37 -10.78
C LYS A 7 5.79 -4.01 -12.27
N GLU A 8 4.64 -3.79 -12.90
CA GLU A 8 4.59 -3.45 -14.32
C GLU A 8 4.85 -1.98 -14.57
N CYS A 9 4.07 -1.08 -13.95
CA CYS A 9 4.22 0.37 -14.16
C CYS A 9 4.97 1.10 -13.03
N GLN A 10 5.43 0.37 -12.01
CA GLN A 10 6.16 0.88 -10.83
C GLN A 10 5.36 1.88 -9.97
N ASP A 11 4.05 1.97 -10.17
CA ASP A 11 3.18 2.85 -9.40
C ASP A 11 2.86 2.27 -8.01
N ILE A 12 2.76 3.15 -7.01
CA ILE A 12 2.42 2.82 -5.63
C ILE A 12 1.03 3.36 -5.31
N VAL A 13 0.11 2.44 -5.02
CA VAL A 13 -1.28 2.76 -4.72
C VAL A 13 -1.52 2.66 -3.23
N ARG A 14 -1.87 3.78 -2.59
CA ARG A 14 -2.43 3.76 -1.22
C ARG A 14 -3.87 3.27 -1.28
N LEU A 15 -4.18 2.21 -0.54
CA LEU A 15 -5.56 1.73 -0.41
C LEU A 15 -6.40 2.65 0.48
N ILE A 16 -7.68 2.78 0.13
CA ILE A 16 -8.75 3.42 0.90
C ILE A 16 -10.02 2.58 0.79
N ASP A 17 -11.13 3.03 1.35
CA ASP A 17 -12.45 2.40 1.32
C ASP A 17 -13.10 2.33 -0.08
N VAL A 18 -12.56 3.04 -1.07
CA VAL A 18 -12.92 2.91 -2.49
C VAL A 18 -11.83 2.20 -3.29
N LYS A 19 -12.23 1.47 -4.35
CA LYS A 19 -11.32 0.82 -5.29
C LYS A 19 -10.38 1.85 -5.90
N ARG A 20 -9.08 1.62 -5.74
CA ARG A 20 -8.02 2.37 -6.42
C ARG A 20 -7.16 1.44 -7.24
N THR A 21 -6.70 1.93 -8.38
CA THR A 21 -5.82 1.19 -9.29
C THR A 21 -4.52 1.92 -9.49
N CYS A 22 -3.49 1.19 -9.91
CA CYS A 22 -2.26 1.76 -10.41
C CYS A 22 -2.49 2.47 -11.74
N LYS A 23 -1.49 3.21 -12.20
CA LYS A 23 -1.49 3.95 -13.46
C LYS A 23 -1.85 3.10 -14.69
N CYS A 24 -1.45 1.82 -14.73
CA CYS A 24 -1.79 0.93 -15.86
C CYS A 24 -3.10 0.14 -15.66
N GLY A 25 -3.80 0.31 -14.53
CA GLY A 25 -5.08 -0.36 -14.24
C GLY A 25 -4.99 -1.83 -13.81
N LYS A 26 -3.86 -2.50 -14.03
CA LYS A 26 -3.71 -3.96 -13.83
C LYS A 26 -3.57 -4.42 -12.38
N VAL A 27 -3.31 -3.49 -11.46
CA VAL A 27 -3.17 -3.75 -10.02
C VAL A 27 -4.04 -2.76 -9.28
N GLY A 28 -4.75 -3.21 -8.27
CA GLY A 28 -5.59 -2.35 -7.46
C GLY A 28 -6.14 -3.05 -6.23
N GLY A 29 -6.89 -2.32 -5.44
CA GLY A 29 -7.47 -2.84 -4.21
C GLY A 29 -8.27 -1.79 -3.46
N LYS A 30 -8.79 -2.20 -2.31
CA LYS A 30 -9.45 -1.32 -1.33
C LYS A 30 -9.39 -1.93 0.06
N TYR A 31 -9.58 -1.08 1.06
CA TYR A 31 -9.97 -1.52 2.39
C TYR A 31 -11.43 -2.00 2.37
N THR A 32 -11.70 -3.07 3.11
CA THR A 32 -13.07 -3.56 3.34
C THR A 32 -13.61 -3.09 4.69
N ASP A 33 -12.71 -2.71 5.59
CA ASP A 33 -12.96 -2.07 6.88
C ASP A 33 -11.67 -1.35 7.33
N ASP A 34 -11.62 -0.84 8.56
CA ASP A 34 -10.47 -0.08 9.08
C ASP A 34 -9.14 -0.88 9.16
N LEU A 35 -9.22 -2.21 9.08
CA LEU A 35 -8.08 -3.10 9.19
C LEU A 35 -7.87 -3.93 7.92
N ASN A 36 -8.90 -4.57 7.38
CA ASN A 36 -8.81 -5.56 6.32
C ASN A 36 -8.82 -4.91 4.94
N ALA A 37 -8.06 -5.50 4.01
CA ALA A 37 -8.02 -5.06 2.63
C ALA A 37 -8.02 -6.23 1.66
N ILE A 38 -8.52 -5.96 0.46
CA ILE A 38 -8.47 -6.85 -0.69
C ILE A 38 -7.70 -6.18 -1.82
N TYR A 39 -7.03 -6.97 -2.65
CA TYR A 39 -6.32 -6.50 -3.82
C TYR A 39 -6.39 -7.50 -4.96
N PHE A 40 -6.12 -7.05 -6.18
CA PHE A 40 -6.06 -7.85 -7.39
C PHE A 40 -4.82 -7.51 -8.22
N GLY A 41 -4.53 -8.38 -9.19
CA GLY A 41 -3.44 -8.22 -10.16
C GLY A 41 -2.21 -9.07 -9.82
N GLU A 42 -1.77 -9.91 -10.76
CA GLU A 42 -0.63 -10.83 -10.59
C GLU A 42 0.71 -10.09 -10.33
N MET A 43 0.80 -8.86 -10.84
CA MET A 43 1.99 -8.01 -10.71
C MET A 43 1.95 -7.14 -9.44
N ALA A 44 0.97 -7.35 -8.55
CA ALA A 44 0.84 -6.61 -7.30
C ALA A 44 1.81 -7.14 -6.23
N VAL A 45 2.50 -6.21 -5.57
CA VAL A 45 3.28 -6.48 -4.36
C VAL A 45 2.69 -5.68 -3.20
N PRO A 46 2.02 -6.34 -2.24
CA PRO A 46 1.62 -5.73 -0.99
C PRO A 46 2.81 -5.16 -0.23
N ILE A 47 2.75 -3.87 0.10
CA ILE A 47 3.73 -3.18 0.94
C ILE A 47 3.02 -2.40 2.04
N GLY A 48 3.76 -2.07 3.09
CA GLY A 48 3.25 -1.30 4.21
C GLY A 48 4.22 -0.22 4.64
N PHE A 49 3.67 0.89 5.11
CA PHE A 49 4.41 1.86 5.93
C PHE A 49 4.04 1.63 7.40
N ALA A 50 5.04 1.59 8.27
CA ALA A 50 4.81 1.57 9.71
C ALA A 50 4.33 2.96 10.14
N ASN A 51 3.07 3.05 10.60
CA ASN A 51 2.44 4.34 10.89
C ASN A 51 3.22 5.16 11.93
N SER A 52 3.75 4.49 12.96
CA SER A 52 4.48 5.15 14.05
C SER A 52 5.75 5.86 13.56
N THR A 53 6.56 5.22 12.71
CA THR A 53 7.79 5.81 12.19
C THR A 53 7.50 6.86 11.13
N LEU A 54 6.45 6.68 10.32
CA LEU A 54 6.01 7.70 9.36
C LEU A 54 5.50 8.98 10.05
N VAL A 55 4.64 8.84 11.07
CA VAL A 55 4.11 10.00 11.82
C VAL A 55 5.25 10.80 12.46
N ARG A 56 6.22 10.11 13.07
CA ARG A 56 7.40 10.75 13.64
C ARG A 56 8.23 11.49 12.58
N ALA A 57 8.53 10.82 11.47
CA ALA A 57 9.32 11.44 10.39
C ALA A 57 8.64 12.65 9.75
N VAL A 58 7.31 12.62 9.62
CA VAL A 58 6.52 13.77 9.11
C VAL A 58 6.52 14.92 10.12
N HIS A 59 6.35 14.63 11.41
CA HIS A 59 6.39 15.67 12.45
C HIS A 59 7.77 16.35 12.54
N ASN A 60 8.83 15.59 12.31
CA ASN A 60 10.22 16.05 12.37
C ASN A 60 10.77 16.51 11.01
N GLN A 61 9.91 16.83 10.03
CA GLN A 61 10.36 17.24 8.70
C GLN A 61 11.29 18.46 8.81
N PRO A 62 12.58 18.36 8.40
CA PRO A 62 13.50 19.46 8.53
C PRO A 62 13.22 20.52 7.46
N LYS A 63 13.62 21.77 7.74
CA LYS A 63 13.55 22.86 6.74
C LYS A 63 14.47 22.60 5.55
N ASP A 64 15.68 22.09 5.83
CA ASP A 64 16.75 21.87 4.86
C ASP A 64 17.45 20.53 5.15
N GLY A 65 18.05 19.90 4.14
CA GLY A 65 18.81 18.65 4.28
C GLY A 65 17.97 17.37 4.17
N MET A 66 18.52 16.26 4.66
CA MET A 66 17.88 14.95 4.60
C MET A 66 16.81 14.79 5.68
N GLY A 67 15.63 14.31 5.29
CA GLY A 67 14.55 13.98 6.22
C GLY A 67 14.84 12.72 7.05
N GLU A 68 14.02 12.51 8.09
CA GLU A 68 14.09 11.30 8.90
C GLU A 68 13.61 10.07 8.11
N ASN A 69 14.35 8.97 8.22
CA ASN A 69 13.92 7.69 7.63
C ASN A 69 12.68 7.14 8.36
N PHE A 70 11.75 6.57 7.60
CA PHE A 70 10.64 5.78 8.13
C PHE A 70 10.68 4.35 7.56
N THR A 71 9.92 3.46 8.18
CA THR A 71 9.93 2.04 7.82
C THR A 71 8.88 1.74 6.77
N ALA A 72 9.34 1.34 5.59
CA ALA A 72 8.55 0.61 4.60
C ALA A 72 8.93 -0.87 4.62
N PHE A 73 7.96 -1.76 4.41
CA PHE A 73 8.18 -3.21 4.42
C PHE A 73 7.28 -3.92 3.41
N VAL A 74 7.74 -5.06 2.90
CA VAL A 74 6.92 -5.93 2.06
C VAL A 74 6.01 -6.76 2.96
N ILE A 75 4.72 -6.82 2.64
CA ILE A 75 3.76 -7.64 3.37
C ILE A 75 3.85 -9.08 2.82
N PRO A 76 3.90 -10.11 3.68
CA PRO A 76 3.95 -11.50 3.24
C PRO A 76 2.80 -11.87 2.29
N LYS A 77 3.07 -12.77 1.35
CA LYS A 77 2.06 -13.28 0.39
C LYS A 77 0.82 -13.86 1.08
N ILE A 78 1.00 -14.44 2.27
CA ILE A 78 -0.09 -14.94 3.12
C ILE A 78 -0.26 -13.97 4.28
N CYS A 79 -1.35 -13.20 4.27
CA CYS A 79 -1.69 -12.24 5.30
C CYS A 79 -3.18 -12.31 5.61
N SER A 80 -3.54 -12.47 6.89
CA SER A 80 -4.96 -12.59 7.30
C SER A 80 -5.79 -11.35 7.00
N THR A 81 -5.15 -10.17 7.00
CA THR A 81 -5.80 -8.86 6.82
C THR A 81 -5.56 -8.25 5.45
N TYR A 82 -4.92 -8.97 4.51
CA TYR A 82 -4.65 -8.49 3.16
C TYR A 82 -4.74 -9.62 2.14
N LYS A 83 -5.86 -9.73 1.43
CA LYS A 83 -6.20 -10.90 0.60
C LYS A 83 -6.19 -10.57 -0.89
N LEU A 84 -5.59 -11.47 -1.68
CA LEU A 84 -5.70 -11.45 -3.14
C LEU A 84 -7.07 -11.98 -3.56
N VAL A 85 -7.75 -11.28 -4.46
CA VAL A 85 -9.07 -11.61 -5.00
C VAL A 85 -9.08 -11.44 -6.53
N LEU A 86 -10.15 -11.90 -7.19
CA LEU A 86 -10.39 -11.59 -8.60
C LEU A 86 -10.81 -10.12 -8.74
N GLU A 87 -10.52 -9.50 -9.88
CA GLU A 87 -10.77 -8.05 -10.05
C GLU A 87 -12.24 -7.66 -9.86
N HIS A 88 -13.18 -8.51 -10.27
CA HIS A 88 -14.62 -8.27 -10.16
C HIS A 88 -15.16 -8.43 -8.73
N GLU A 89 -14.36 -8.96 -7.80
CA GLU A 89 -14.68 -9.07 -6.38
C GLU A 89 -14.22 -7.83 -5.59
N CYS A 90 -13.48 -6.92 -6.24
CA CYS A 90 -12.90 -5.72 -5.65
C CYS A 90 -13.72 -4.45 -5.88
#